data_AF-M0BIT9-F1
#
_entry.id   AF-M0BIT9-F1
#
_cell.length_a   1.000
_cell.length_b   1.000
_cell.length_c   1.000
_cell.angle_alpha   90.00
_cell.angle_beta   90.00
_cell.angle_gamma   90.00
#
_symmetry.space_group_name_H-M   'P 1'
#
loop_
_entity.id
_entity.type
_entity.pdbx_description
1 polymer ?
#
loop_
_entity_poly.entity_id
_entity_poly.type
_entity_poly.pdbx_seq_one_letter_code
_entity_poly.pdbx_strand_id
1 'polypeptide(L)'
;MALDPSPAPTWVHVFLGFPLLLVGYFSVVIGSATAAGYEYRPKHDDVLYLPFIVIASAAFYISDVTSVPIPVDGWFVVFLPLGVAMYALDIFVWSWWVGVPIERGTEETVWKLPIVFGAIGEEYLYRGVLAVLIASIGTIWYVVLSGVLFGINHFSKGRSEIVFKSVNGIVYALCFLATGSLLAPVLAHVGYNVAYVSFVAGGVRFPTVHG
;
A
#
# COMPACT_ATOMS: atom_id res chain seq x y z
N MET A 1 23.78 -19.86 -20.14
CA MET A 1 23.08 -20.70 -19.14
C MET A 1 21.62 -20.32 -19.21
N ALA A 2 20.79 -21.11 -19.90
CA ALA A 2 19.37 -20.82 -20.01
C ALA A 2 18.72 -21.11 -18.66
N LEU A 3 18.03 -20.12 -18.09
CA LEU A 3 17.23 -20.30 -16.88
C LEU A 3 16.07 -21.22 -17.24
N ASP A 4 16.01 -22.39 -16.60
CA ASP A 4 14.85 -23.28 -16.66
C ASP A 4 13.62 -22.51 -16.13
N PRO A 5 12.54 -22.35 -16.91
CA PRO A 5 11.35 -21.65 -16.47
C PRO A 5 10.60 -22.53 -15.48
N SER A 6 11.08 -22.59 -14.24
CA SER A 6 10.30 -23.20 -13.17
C SER A 6 8.96 -22.45 -13.08
N PRO A 7 7.83 -23.16 -12.93
CA PRO A 7 6.55 -22.51 -12.75
C PRO A 7 6.62 -21.61 -11.52
N ALA A 8 6.02 -20.43 -11.63
CA ALA A 8 5.92 -19.50 -10.51
C ALA A 8 5.36 -20.24 -9.29
N PRO A 9 5.93 -20.06 -8.08
CA PRO A 9 5.44 -20.72 -6.88
C PRO A 9 3.93 -20.49 -6.73
N THR A 10 3.16 -21.47 -6.26
CA THR A 10 1.69 -21.38 -6.10
C THR A 10 1.24 -20.10 -5.38
N TRP A 11 2.05 -19.62 -4.44
CA TRP A 11 1.88 -18.38 -3.70
C TRP A 11 1.78 -17.12 -4.56
N VAL A 12 2.41 -17.10 -5.73
CA VAL A 12 2.30 -16.01 -6.70
C VAL A 12 0.86 -15.89 -7.18
N HIS A 13 0.21 -17.00 -7.52
CA HIS A 13 -1.17 -16.99 -7.99
C HIS A 13 -2.14 -16.55 -6.88
N VAL A 14 -1.89 -16.96 -5.63
CA VAL A 14 -2.62 -16.48 -4.45
C VAL A 14 -2.48 -14.97 -4.31
N PHE A 15 -1.26 -14.44 -4.45
CA PHE A 15 -1.00 -13.00 -4.35
C PHE A 15 -1.58 -12.20 -5.54
N LEU A 16 -1.57 -12.73 -6.76
CA LEU A 16 -2.21 -12.05 -7.89
C LEU A 16 -3.73 -11.93 -7.69
N GLY A 17 -4.33 -12.84 -6.93
CA GLY A 17 -5.72 -12.77 -6.46
C GLY A 17 -5.94 -11.91 -5.21
N PHE A 18 -4.91 -11.25 -4.68
CA PHE A 18 -4.97 -10.53 -3.41
C PHE A 18 -6.08 -9.46 -3.32
N PRO A 19 -6.37 -8.67 -4.38
CA PRO A 19 -7.52 -7.76 -4.37
C PRO A 19 -8.86 -8.48 -4.14
N LEU A 20 -9.03 -9.70 -4.65
CA LEU A 20 -10.25 -10.49 -4.43
C LEU A 20 -10.28 -11.05 -3.01
N LEU A 21 -9.14 -11.46 -2.46
CA LEU A 21 -9.02 -11.88 -1.05
C LEU A 21 -9.40 -10.75 -0.10
N LEU A 22 -8.99 -9.52 -0.41
CA LEU A 22 -9.35 -8.32 0.34
C LEU A 22 -10.88 -8.09 0.33
N VAL A 23 -11.52 -8.17 -0.84
CA VAL A 23 -12.99 -8.07 -0.96
C VAL A 23 -13.70 -9.15 -0.14
N GLY A 24 -13.23 -10.40 -0.23
CA GLY A 24 -13.77 -11.51 0.55
C GLY A 24 -13.62 -11.29 2.06
N TYR A 25 -12.45 -10.85 2.51
CA TYR A 25 -12.17 -10.52 3.90
C TYR A 25 -13.13 -9.44 4.43
N PHE A 26 -13.27 -8.31 3.72
CA PHE A 26 -14.17 -7.24 4.13
C PHE A 26 -15.62 -7.71 4.18
N SER A 27 -16.05 -8.51 3.20
CA SER A 27 -17.40 -9.07 3.16
C SER A 27 -17.71 -9.95 4.37
N VAL A 28 -16.77 -10.83 4.76
CA VAL A 28 -16.92 -11.71 5.93
C VAL A 28 -16.91 -10.90 7.22
N VAL A 29 -15.90 -10.04 7.42
CA VAL A 29 -15.74 -9.30 8.67
C VAL A 29 -16.90 -8.32 8.91
N ILE A 30 -17.26 -7.54 7.89
CA ILE A 30 -18.40 -6.61 8.00
C ILE A 30 -19.71 -7.39 8.16
N GLY A 31 -19.93 -8.42 7.36
CA GLY A 31 -21.15 -9.24 7.43
C GLY A 31 -21.35 -9.87 8.81
N SER A 32 -20.29 -10.48 9.37
CA SER A 32 -20.32 -11.06 10.72
C SER A 32 -20.50 -10.00 11.80
N ALA A 33 -19.81 -8.86 11.71
CA ALA A 33 -19.96 -7.78 12.67
C ALA A 33 -21.39 -7.19 12.66
N THR A 34 -21.95 -6.93 11.47
CA THR A 34 -23.32 -6.44 11.32
C THR A 34 -24.34 -7.45 11.84
N ALA A 35 -24.14 -8.75 11.61
CA ALA A 35 -24.97 -9.79 12.22
C ALA A 35 -24.91 -9.79 13.76
N ALA A 36 -23.79 -9.34 14.34
CA ALA A 36 -23.60 -9.15 15.77
C ALA A 36 -24.05 -7.77 16.29
N GLY A 37 -24.72 -6.95 15.47
CA GLY A 37 -25.27 -5.65 15.87
C GLY A 37 -24.33 -4.46 15.70
N TYR A 38 -23.18 -4.63 15.02
CA TYR A 38 -22.27 -3.53 14.72
C TYR A 38 -22.75 -2.69 13.52
N GLU A 39 -22.79 -1.38 13.72
CA GLU A 39 -23.06 -0.40 12.67
C GLU A 39 -21.75 -0.02 11.95
N TYR A 40 -21.59 -0.50 10.71
CA TYR A 40 -20.41 -0.19 9.90
C TYR A 40 -20.34 1.31 9.58
N ARG A 41 -19.13 1.87 9.68
CA ARG A 41 -18.82 3.24 9.28
C ARG A 41 -17.57 3.24 8.39
N PRO A 42 -17.56 3.97 7.26
CA PRO A 42 -16.40 4.01 6.36
C PRO A 42 -15.08 4.44 7.03
N LYS A 43 -15.15 5.24 8.10
CA LYS A 43 -13.96 5.63 8.88
C LYS A 43 -13.27 4.45 9.60
N HIS A 44 -13.92 3.30 9.69
CA HIS A 44 -13.36 2.10 10.31
C HIS A 44 -12.58 1.23 9.31
N ASP A 45 -12.57 1.57 8.02
CA ASP A 45 -11.91 0.76 6.98
C ASP A 45 -10.44 0.50 7.28
N ASP A 46 -9.70 1.52 7.72
CA ASP A 46 -8.26 1.39 7.98
C ASP A 46 -7.97 0.51 9.21
N VAL A 47 -8.88 0.52 10.19
CA VAL A 47 -8.82 -0.37 11.37
C VAL A 47 -9.11 -1.81 10.95
N LEU A 48 -10.09 -2.02 10.08
CA LEU A 48 -10.45 -3.35 9.57
C LEU A 48 -9.39 -3.88 8.58
N TYR A 49 -8.71 -3.00 7.86
CA TYR A 49 -7.67 -3.38 6.91
C TYR A 49 -6.38 -3.87 7.59
N LEU A 50 -6.00 -3.28 8.72
CA LEU A 50 -4.73 -3.63 9.38
C LEU A 50 -4.61 -5.12 9.76
N PRO A 51 -5.62 -5.78 10.35
CA PRO A 51 -5.56 -7.22 10.59
C PRO A 51 -5.36 -8.03 9.30
N PHE A 52 -6.03 -7.65 8.20
CA PHE A 52 -5.85 -8.33 6.91
C PHE A 52 -4.39 -8.26 6.45
N ILE A 53 -3.78 -7.08 6.47
CA ILE A 53 -2.40 -6.92 6.00
C ILE A 53 -1.39 -7.64 6.90
N VAL A 54 -1.62 -7.65 8.21
CA VAL A 54 -0.79 -8.37 9.19
C VAL A 54 -0.89 -9.88 8.99
N ILE A 55 -2.10 -10.42 8.87
CA ILE A 55 -2.33 -11.86 8.67
C ILE A 55 -1.73 -12.31 7.33
N ALA A 56 -1.97 -11.54 6.26
CA ALA A 56 -1.37 -11.82 4.96
C ALA A 56 0.16 -11.84 5.03
N SER A 57 0.77 -10.80 5.61
CA SER A 57 2.23 -10.72 5.77
C SER A 57 2.77 -11.91 6.56
N ALA A 58 2.12 -12.29 7.67
CA ALA A 58 2.51 -13.43 8.48
C ALA A 58 2.40 -14.75 7.69
N ALA A 59 1.34 -14.94 6.91
CA ALA A 59 1.16 -16.14 6.08
C ALA A 59 2.29 -16.29 5.05
N PHE A 60 2.64 -15.21 4.35
CA PHE A 60 3.77 -15.21 3.41
C PHE A 60 5.11 -15.43 4.10
N TYR A 61 5.32 -14.81 5.27
CA TYR A 61 6.54 -14.98 6.05
C TYR A 61 6.75 -16.43 6.52
N ILE A 62 5.70 -17.06 7.08
CA ILE A 62 5.76 -18.44 7.57
C ILE A 62 5.89 -19.45 6.43
N SER A 63 5.43 -19.11 5.22
CA SER A 63 5.53 -19.97 4.05
C SER A 63 6.93 -20.00 3.39
N ASP A 64 7.92 -19.31 3.97
CA ASP A 64 9.30 -19.19 3.47
C ASP A 64 9.40 -18.71 2.01
N VAL A 65 8.38 -17.99 1.52
CA VAL A 65 8.35 -17.50 0.13
C VAL A 65 9.46 -16.50 -0.14
N THR A 66 9.88 -15.74 0.87
CA THR A 66 10.98 -14.77 0.75
C THR A 66 11.74 -14.56 2.05
N SER A 67 13.08 -14.63 1.98
CA SER A 67 13.94 -13.88 2.89
C SER A 67 14.11 -12.47 2.32
N VAL A 68 13.49 -11.47 2.95
CA VAL A 68 13.57 -10.10 2.44
C VAL A 68 14.71 -9.35 3.13
N PRO A 69 15.67 -8.78 2.40
CA PRO A 69 16.74 -8.02 3.01
C PRO A 69 16.20 -6.75 3.67
N ILE A 70 16.60 -6.52 4.92
CA ILE A 70 16.38 -5.26 5.65
C ILE A 70 17.74 -4.74 6.14
N PRO A 71 18.75 -4.53 5.26
CA PRO A 71 19.94 -3.83 5.69
C PRO A 71 19.54 -2.42 6.11
N VAL A 72 20.09 -1.97 7.23
CA VAL A 72 19.84 -0.65 7.80
C VAL A 72 21.05 0.22 7.53
N ASP A 73 20.82 1.36 6.90
CA ASP A 73 21.82 2.40 6.74
C ASP A 73 21.27 3.73 7.25
N GLY A 74 22.09 4.50 7.95
CA GLY A 74 21.70 5.76 8.57
C GLY A 74 21.15 6.78 7.58
N TRP A 75 21.62 6.76 6.32
CA TRP A 75 21.13 7.70 5.30
C TRP A 75 19.70 7.40 4.85
N PHE A 76 19.13 6.22 5.11
CA PHE A 76 17.76 5.90 4.70
C PHE A 76 16.70 6.82 5.31
N VAL A 77 17.04 7.58 6.35
CA VAL A 77 16.20 8.66 6.88
C VAL A 77 15.73 9.65 5.80
N VAL A 78 16.47 9.82 4.69
CA VAL A 78 16.07 10.69 3.57
C VAL A 78 14.81 10.22 2.83
N PHE A 79 14.42 8.95 2.98
CA PHE A 79 13.19 8.44 2.37
C PHE A 79 11.95 8.97 3.08
N LEU A 80 12.01 9.31 4.38
CA LEU A 80 10.89 9.96 5.08
C LEU A 80 10.45 11.27 4.40
N PRO A 81 11.34 12.28 4.19
CA PRO A 81 10.95 13.50 3.49
C PRO A 81 10.61 13.26 2.01
N LEU A 82 11.15 12.22 1.35
CA LEU A 82 10.69 11.82 0.02
C LEU A 82 9.20 11.46 0.05
N GLY A 83 8.77 10.65 1.00
CA GLY A 83 7.36 10.29 1.20
C GLY A 83 6.45 11.51 1.39
N VAL A 84 6.88 12.44 2.24
CA VAL A 84 6.17 13.70 2.47
C VAL A 84 6.07 14.51 1.17
N ALA A 85 7.16 14.60 0.40
CA ALA A 85 7.19 15.32 -0.87
C ALA A 85 6.30 14.67 -1.94
N MET A 86 6.25 13.34 -2.01
CA MET A 86 5.34 12.60 -2.88
C MET A 86 3.89 12.94 -2.55
N TYR A 87 3.53 12.93 -1.27
CA TYR A 87 2.18 13.29 -0.87
C TYR A 87 1.83 14.75 -1.21
N ALA A 88 2.77 15.68 -1.00
CA ALA A 88 2.59 17.07 -1.39
C ALA A 88 2.39 17.24 -2.90
N LEU A 89 3.10 16.44 -3.71
CA LEU A 89 2.94 16.41 -5.16
C LEU A 89 1.56 15.87 -5.57
N ASP A 90 1.11 14.78 -4.98
CA ASP A 90 -0.22 14.20 -5.26
C ASP A 90 -1.33 15.21 -4.97
N ILE A 91 -1.24 15.86 -3.81
CA ILE A 91 -2.11 16.98 -3.41
C ILE A 91 -2.08 18.10 -4.45
N PHE A 92 -0.89 18.53 -4.86
CA PHE A 92 -0.72 19.64 -5.80
C PHE A 92 -1.36 19.31 -7.15
N VAL A 93 -1.04 18.14 -7.70
CA VAL A 93 -1.58 17.66 -8.97
C VAL A 93 -3.10 17.56 -8.91
N TRP A 94 -3.64 16.98 -7.84
CA TRP A 94 -5.07 16.85 -7.66
C TRP A 94 -5.78 18.20 -7.54
N SER A 95 -5.24 19.09 -6.72
CA SER A 95 -5.79 20.45 -6.52
C SER A 95 -5.76 21.25 -7.81
N TRP A 96 -4.69 21.14 -8.59
CA TRP A 96 -4.56 21.76 -9.89
C TRP A 96 -5.57 21.19 -10.90
N TRP A 97 -5.78 19.88 -10.89
CA TRP A 97 -6.70 19.19 -11.80
C TRP A 97 -8.18 19.50 -11.51
N VAL A 98 -8.55 19.54 -10.23
CA VAL A 98 -9.96 19.70 -9.80
C VAL A 98 -10.31 21.15 -9.44
N GLY A 99 -9.31 22.01 -9.21
CA GLY A 99 -9.51 23.42 -8.87
C GLY A 99 -10.00 23.65 -7.43
N VAL A 100 -9.85 22.67 -6.54
CA VAL A 100 -10.29 22.75 -5.13
C VAL A 100 -9.06 22.79 -4.22
N PRO A 101 -8.92 23.82 -3.36
CA PRO A 101 -7.83 23.88 -2.39
C PRO A 101 -8.00 22.85 -1.28
N ILE A 102 -6.90 22.32 -0.75
CA ILE A 102 -6.93 21.31 0.31
C ILE A 102 -7.03 21.97 1.68
N GLU A 103 -7.98 21.51 2.48
CA GLU A 103 -8.16 21.93 3.87
C GLU A 103 -7.45 20.97 4.84
N ARG A 104 -6.98 21.53 5.96
CA ARG A 104 -6.29 20.76 7.00
C ARG A 104 -7.31 19.95 7.80
N GLY A 105 -7.08 18.63 7.90
CA GLY A 105 -7.97 17.75 8.65
C GLY A 105 -8.06 18.06 10.16
N THR A 106 -9.25 17.96 10.74
CA THR A 106 -9.53 18.27 12.15
C THR A 106 -9.66 17.05 13.09
N GLU A 107 -9.55 15.80 12.61
CA GLU A 107 -9.80 14.61 13.46
C GLU A 107 -8.60 14.14 14.31
N GLU A 108 -8.91 13.50 15.44
CA GLU A 108 -7.95 12.94 16.40
C GLU A 108 -6.97 11.93 15.77
N THR A 109 -5.70 12.07 16.11
CA THR A 109 -4.54 11.34 15.56
C THR A 109 -4.56 9.82 15.84
N VAL A 110 -5.24 9.34 16.90
CA VAL A 110 -5.10 7.94 17.36
C VAL A 110 -5.75 6.91 16.43
N TRP A 111 -6.91 7.23 15.83
CA TRP A 111 -7.62 6.33 14.90
C TRP A 111 -6.88 6.11 13.58
N LYS A 112 -5.84 6.89 13.33
CA LYS A 112 -5.07 6.91 12.07
C LYS A 112 -3.73 6.19 12.18
N LEU A 113 -3.35 5.74 13.39
CA LEU A 113 -2.15 4.92 13.60
C LEU A 113 -2.13 3.64 12.71
N PRO A 114 -3.25 2.93 12.49
CA PRO A 114 -3.27 1.79 11.58
C PRO A 114 -2.76 2.09 10.17
N ILE A 115 -2.98 3.32 9.68
CA ILE A 115 -2.52 3.77 8.35
C ILE A 115 -1.00 3.81 8.31
N VAL A 116 -0.37 4.36 9.35
CA VAL A 116 1.09 4.49 9.41
C VAL A 116 1.76 3.11 9.53
N PHE A 117 1.22 2.22 10.37
CA PHE A 117 1.78 0.88 10.55
C PHE A 117 1.48 -0.07 9.39
N GLY A 118 0.36 0.13 8.69
CA GLY A 118 -0.02 -0.65 7.50
C GLY A 118 1.07 -0.63 6.42
N ALA A 119 1.80 0.48 6.30
CA ALA A 119 2.91 0.64 5.36
C ALA A 119 3.94 -0.51 5.44
N ILE A 120 4.23 -1.02 6.64
CA ILE A 120 5.22 -2.09 6.81
C ILE A 120 4.76 -3.38 6.12
N GLY A 121 3.51 -3.78 6.38
CA GLY A 121 2.93 -5.00 5.78
C GLY A 121 2.73 -4.85 4.28
N GLU A 122 2.30 -3.68 3.83
CA GLU A 122 2.14 -3.40 2.41
C GLU A 122 3.48 -3.45 1.66
N GLU A 123 4.52 -2.81 2.18
CA GLU A 123 5.84 -2.88 1.53
C GLU A 123 6.41 -4.30 1.55
N TYR A 124 6.22 -5.05 2.64
CA TYR A 124 6.63 -6.44 2.67
C TYR A 124 5.97 -7.27 1.56
N LEU A 125 4.67 -7.12 1.37
CA LEU A 125 3.90 -7.86 0.38
C LEU A 125 4.20 -7.40 -1.07
N TYR A 126 4.13 -6.10 -1.33
CA TYR A 126 4.24 -5.58 -2.69
C TYR A 126 5.69 -5.44 -3.17
N ARG A 127 6.67 -5.26 -2.27
CA ARG A 127 8.09 -5.09 -2.66
C ARG A 127 8.89 -6.34 -2.34
N GLY A 128 8.67 -6.92 -1.16
CA GLY A 128 9.34 -8.14 -0.71
C GLY A 128 8.81 -9.38 -1.45
N VAL A 129 7.57 -9.78 -1.19
CA VAL A 129 6.99 -11.03 -1.73
C VAL A 129 6.98 -11.03 -3.25
N LEU A 130 6.55 -9.94 -3.90
CA LEU A 130 6.56 -9.87 -5.36
C LEU A 130 7.96 -9.89 -6.00
N ALA A 131 9.04 -9.61 -5.26
CA ALA A 131 10.39 -9.62 -5.81
C ALA A 131 10.84 -11.00 -6.31
N VAL A 132 10.22 -12.09 -5.84
CA VAL A 132 10.47 -13.45 -6.36
C VAL A 132 10.21 -13.57 -7.85
N LEU A 133 9.34 -12.71 -8.40
CA LEU A 133 9.00 -12.69 -9.81
C LEU A 133 10.09 -12.08 -10.68
N ILE A 134 11.03 -11.31 -10.12
CA ILE A 134 12.06 -10.62 -10.91
C ILE A 134 12.85 -11.61 -11.78
N ALA A 135 13.13 -12.82 -11.28
CA ALA A 135 13.85 -13.83 -12.04
C ALA A 135 13.06 -14.38 -13.24
N SER A 136 11.72 -14.39 -13.19
CA SER A 136 10.86 -14.97 -14.23
C SER A 136 10.32 -13.92 -15.21
N ILE A 137 9.94 -12.73 -14.72
CA ILE A 137 9.36 -11.66 -15.55
C ILE A 137 10.31 -10.49 -15.77
N GLY A 138 11.44 -10.41 -15.07
CA GLY A 138 12.37 -9.30 -15.16
C GLY A 138 11.96 -8.07 -14.33
N THR A 139 12.92 -7.18 -14.11
CA THR A 139 12.80 -6.03 -13.21
C THR A 139 11.72 -5.04 -13.64
N ILE A 140 11.59 -4.75 -14.93
CA ILE A 140 10.60 -3.78 -15.45
C ILE A 140 9.18 -4.24 -15.12
N TRP A 141 8.87 -5.51 -15.39
CA TRP A 141 7.55 -6.06 -15.13
C TRP A 141 7.25 -6.19 -13.64
N TYR A 142 8.26 -6.49 -12.80
CA TYR A 142 8.13 -6.39 -11.35
C TYR A 142 7.72 -4.99 -10.90
N VAL A 143 8.38 -3.93 -11.39
CA VAL A 143 8.06 -2.54 -11.01
C VAL A 143 6.62 -2.18 -11.40
N VAL A 144 6.23 -2.50 -12.64
CA VAL A 144 4.87 -2.25 -13.14
C VAL A 144 3.84 -3.02 -12.32
N LEU A 145 4.05 -4.32 -12.11
CA LEU A 145 3.10 -5.18 -11.41
C LEU A 145 2.98 -4.81 -9.92
N SER A 146 4.11 -4.56 -9.26
CA SER A 146 4.17 -4.11 -7.86
C SER A 146 3.38 -2.81 -7.68
N GLY A 147 3.59 -1.82 -8.55
CA GLY A 147 2.85 -0.57 -8.48
C GLY A 147 1.37 -0.70 -8.82
N VAL A 148 1.01 -1.40 -9.89
CA VAL A 148 -0.39 -1.57 -10.31
C VAL A 148 -1.19 -2.32 -9.27
N LEU A 149 -0.69 -3.45 -8.74
CA LEU A 149 -1.40 -4.21 -7.71
C LEU A 149 -1.54 -3.40 -6.41
N PHE A 150 -0.49 -2.66 -6.03
CA PHE A 150 -0.56 -1.76 -4.87
C PHE A 150 -1.65 -0.69 -5.05
N GLY A 151 -1.78 -0.09 -6.24
CA GLY A 151 -2.86 0.85 -6.52
C GLY A 151 -4.25 0.21 -6.52
N ILE A 152 -4.41 -0.97 -7.15
CA ILE A 152 -5.67 -1.71 -7.16
C ILE A 152 -6.12 -2.05 -5.74
N ASN A 153 -5.21 -2.38 -4.83
CA ASN A 153 -5.52 -2.66 -3.43
C ASN A 153 -6.21 -1.48 -2.71
N HIS A 154 -6.06 -0.27 -3.24
CA HIS A 154 -6.70 0.96 -2.73
C HIS A 154 -8.03 1.29 -3.43
N PHE A 155 -8.63 0.36 -4.17
CA PHE A 155 -9.86 0.59 -4.94
C PHE A 155 -11.01 1.17 -4.10
N SER A 156 -11.11 0.81 -2.82
CA SER A 156 -12.15 1.31 -1.89
C SER A 156 -12.04 2.82 -1.63
N LYS A 157 -10.87 3.41 -1.88
CA LYS A 157 -10.61 4.86 -1.71
C LYS A 157 -10.94 5.68 -2.97
N GLY A 158 -11.33 5.03 -4.08
CA GLY A 158 -11.77 5.67 -5.32
C GLY A 158 -10.78 5.51 -6.48
N ARG A 159 -11.25 5.81 -7.71
CA ARG A 159 -10.47 5.59 -8.95
C ARG A 159 -9.23 6.47 -9.05
N SER A 160 -9.31 7.72 -8.59
CA SER A 160 -8.15 8.63 -8.55
C SER A 160 -7.05 8.07 -7.65
N GLU A 161 -7.42 7.51 -6.50
CA GLU A 161 -6.49 6.90 -5.57
C GLU A 161 -5.80 5.69 -6.17
N ILE A 162 -6.49 4.85 -6.96
CA ILE A 162 -5.82 3.74 -7.68
C ILE A 162 -4.64 4.28 -8.52
N VAL A 163 -4.84 5.37 -9.25
CA VAL A 163 -3.81 5.96 -10.12
C VAL A 163 -2.64 6.52 -9.30
N PHE A 164 -2.91 7.39 -8.31
CA PHE A 164 -1.85 7.96 -7.47
C PHE A 164 -1.09 6.88 -6.71
N LYS A 165 -1.82 5.93 -6.12
CA LYS A 165 -1.20 4.81 -5.41
C LYS A 165 -0.41 3.91 -6.36
N SER A 166 -0.81 3.71 -7.62
CA SER A 166 0.03 2.99 -8.57
C SER A 166 1.34 3.71 -8.88
N VAL A 167 1.33 5.03 -9.01
CA VAL A 167 2.55 5.84 -9.23
C VAL A 167 3.46 5.79 -8.00
N ASN A 168 2.91 6.00 -6.80
CA ASN A 168 3.65 5.86 -5.53
C ASN A 168 4.19 4.42 -5.38
N GLY A 169 3.36 3.47 -5.79
CA GLY A 169 3.63 2.07 -6.06
C GLY A 169 4.99 1.82 -6.70
N ILE A 170 5.14 2.40 -7.89
CA ILE A 170 6.34 2.36 -8.73
C ILE A 170 7.52 3.01 -8.02
N VAL A 171 7.34 4.19 -7.41
CA VAL A 171 8.43 4.90 -6.72
C VAL A 171 9.01 4.05 -5.58
N TYR A 172 8.17 3.43 -4.75
CA TYR A 172 8.64 2.56 -3.67
C TYR A 172 9.33 1.30 -4.22
N ALA A 173 8.85 0.71 -5.32
CA ALA A 173 9.55 -0.40 -5.98
C ALA A 173 10.94 0.01 -6.48
N LEU A 174 11.09 1.23 -7.00
CA LEU A 174 12.38 1.78 -7.38
C LEU A 174 13.28 2.03 -6.16
N CYS A 175 12.75 2.54 -5.03
CA CYS A 175 13.50 2.67 -3.78
C CYS A 175 14.04 1.31 -3.30
N PHE A 176 13.22 0.26 -3.38
CA PHE A 176 13.63 -1.10 -3.03
C PHE A 176 14.76 -1.59 -3.94
N LEU A 177 14.62 -1.47 -5.26
CA LEU A 177 15.63 -1.93 -6.22
C LEU A 177 16.95 -1.14 -6.12
N ALA A 178 16.87 0.15 -5.86
CA ALA A 178 18.04 1.02 -5.75
C ALA A 178 18.87 0.75 -4.48
N THR A 179 18.22 0.31 -3.40
CA THR A 179 18.87 0.11 -2.10
C THR A 179 19.09 -1.36 -1.73
N GLY A 180 18.37 -2.26 -2.38
CA GLY A 180 18.28 -3.67 -1.98
C GLY A 180 17.65 -3.86 -0.60
N SER A 181 16.95 -2.86 -0.05
CA SER A 181 16.38 -2.90 1.30
C SER A 181 14.90 -2.54 1.30
N LEU A 182 14.10 -3.29 2.06
CA LEU A 182 12.72 -2.89 2.36
C LEU A 182 12.62 -1.65 3.24
N LEU A 183 13.67 -1.30 3.99
CA LEU A 183 13.57 -0.15 4.89
C LEU A 183 13.39 1.17 4.12
N ALA A 184 14.02 1.29 2.94
CA ALA A 184 13.89 2.47 2.09
C ALA A 184 12.44 2.76 1.64
N PRO A 185 11.71 1.84 0.97
CA PRO A 185 10.32 2.06 0.63
C PRO A 185 9.40 2.15 1.86
N VAL A 186 9.69 1.43 2.96
CA VAL A 186 8.92 1.55 4.20
C VAL A 186 9.00 2.97 4.75
N LEU A 187 10.19 3.56 4.81
CA LEU A 187 10.35 4.93 5.29
C LEU A 187 9.69 5.96 4.36
N ALA A 188 9.77 5.78 3.04
CA ALA A 188 9.04 6.61 2.09
C ALA A 188 7.53 6.52 2.30
N HIS A 189 7.01 5.31 2.45
CA HIS A 189 5.58 5.11 2.65
C HIS A 189 5.11 5.62 4.02
N VAL A 190 5.87 5.41 5.09
CA VAL A 190 5.59 5.99 6.41
C VAL A 190 5.56 7.52 6.33
N GLY A 191 6.53 8.14 5.65
CA GLY A 191 6.57 9.59 5.44
C GLY A 191 5.32 10.10 4.71
N TYR A 192 4.90 9.40 3.65
CA TYR A 192 3.66 9.68 2.94
C TYR A 192 2.45 9.58 3.88
N ASN A 193 2.31 8.49 4.63
CA ASN A 193 1.14 8.23 5.48
C ASN A 193 1.07 9.23 6.64
N VAL A 194 2.21 9.60 7.24
CA VAL A 194 2.28 10.67 8.24
C VAL A 194 1.81 12.01 7.65
N ALA A 195 2.25 12.36 6.44
CA ALA A 195 1.77 13.57 5.77
C ALA A 195 0.26 13.49 5.49
N TYR A 196 -0.23 12.38 4.94
CA TYR A 196 -1.66 12.15 4.70
C TYR A 196 -2.52 12.33 5.96
N VAL A 197 -2.10 11.71 7.05
CA VAL A 197 -2.76 11.77 8.35
C VAL A 197 -2.76 13.20 8.92
N SER A 198 -1.68 13.95 8.70
CA SER A 198 -1.49 15.31 9.22
C SER A 198 -2.22 16.39 8.40
N PHE A 199 -2.43 16.16 7.11
CA PHE A 199 -2.97 17.18 6.20
C PHE A 199 -4.40 16.90 5.75
N VAL A 200 -4.81 15.65 5.47
CA VAL A 200 -6.13 15.37 4.84
C VAL A 200 -7.14 14.68 5.75
N ALA A 201 -6.71 14.02 6.82
CA ALA A 201 -7.61 13.16 7.59
C ALA A 201 -8.61 13.92 8.50
N GLY A 202 -9.34 14.89 7.96
CA GLY A 202 -10.47 15.52 8.60
C GLY A 202 -11.16 16.60 7.77
N GLY A 203 -11.20 16.50 6.42
CA GLY A 203 -12.23 17.25 5.70
C GLY A 203 -11.98 17.69 4.28
N VAL A 204 -11.57 16.82 3.36
CA VAL A 204 -12.15 16.76 1.99
C VAL A 204 -12.03 15.30 1.56
N ARG A 205 -13.15 14.56 1.50
CA ARG A 205 -13.15 13.30 0.74
C ARG A 205 -12.91 13.70 -0.72
N PHE A 206 -12.02 12.99 -1.43
CA PHE A 206 -12.08 12.96 -2.90
C PHE A 206 -13.55 12.88 -3.28
N PRO A 207 -14.12 13.86 -4.02
CA PRO A 207 -15.48 13.73 -4.46
C PRO A 207 -15.52 12.45 -5.27
N THR A 208 -16.27 11.45 -4.80
CA THR A 208 -16.70 10.37 -5.67
C THR A 208 -17.49 11.06 -6.76
N VAL A 209 -16.89 11.20 -7.94
CA VAL A 209 -17.63 11.59 -9.14
C VAL A 209 -18.65 10.46 -9.33
N HIS A 210 -19.85 10.65 -8.79
CA HIS A 210 -21.01 9.88 -9.16
C HIS A 210 -21.22 10.13 -10.65
N GLY A 211 -20.75 9.19 -11.46
CA GLY A 211 -21.30 8.96 -12.79
C GLY A 211 -22.52 8.07 -12.67
#